data_AF-A0A932QJ04-F1
#
_entry.id   AF-A0A932QJ04-F1
#
_cell.length_a   1.000
_cell.length_b   1.000
_cell.length_c   1.000
_cell.angle_alpha   90.00
_cell.angle_beta   90.00
_cell.angle_gamma   90.00
#
_symmetry.space_group_name_H-M   'P 1'
#
loop_
_entity.id
_entity.type
_entity.pdbx_description
1 polymer ?
#
loop_
_entity_poly.entity_id
_entity_poly.type
_entity_poly.pdbx_seq_one_letter_code
_entity_poly.pdbx_strand_id
1 'polypeptide(L)' 'SIGPGLGIGILAAKGLEAIGRNPDAAGKIQVAMLIAMAFAEAIAIYALVVALIVKFV' A
#
# COMPACT_ATOMS: atom_id res chain seq x y z
N SER A 1 -2.04 -10.88 -5.06
CA SER A 1 -0.62 -11.02 -4.66
C SER A 1 -0.53 -10.89 -3.14
N ILE A 2 0.22 -11.76 -2.46
CA ILE A 2 0.27 -11.74 -0.98
C ILE A 2 1.13 -10.58 -0.47
N GLY A 3 2.25 -10.29 -1.13
CA GLY A 3 3.20 -9.24 -0.71
C GLY A 3 2.57 -7.84 -0.57
N PRO A 4 1.93 -7.29 -1.62
CA PRO A 4 1.24 -5.99 -1.55
C PRO A 4 0.15 -5.94 -0.47
N GLY A 5 -0.67 -6.99 -0.34
CA GLY A 5 -1.71 -7.04 0.69
C GLY A 5 -1.14 -6.96 2.11
N LEU A 6 -0.06 -7.70 2.39
CA LEU A 6 0.64 -7.60 3.68
C LEU A 6 1.29 -6.23 3.89
N GLY A 7 1.95 -5.70 2.85
CA GLY A 7 2.61 -4.40 2.90
C GLY A 7 1.64 -3.26 3.20
N ILE A 8 0.49 -3.23 2.51
CA ILE A 8 -0.57 -2.25 2.73
C ILE A 8 -1.16 -2.39 4.14
N GLY A 9 -1.41 -3.61 4.61
CA GLY A 9 -1.90 -3.83 5.97
C GLY A 9 -0.97 -3.28 7.05
N ILE A 10 0.35 -3.49 6.90
CA ILE A 10 1.36 -2.96 7.82
C ILE A 10 1.44 -1.42 7.73
N LEU A 11 1.44 -0.86 6.51
CA LEU A 11 1.45 0.59 6.30
C LEU A 11 0.24 1.26 6.95
N ALA A 12 -0.95 0.71 6.76
CA ALA A 12 -2.18 1.19 7.37
C ALA A 12 -2.13 1.15 8.90
N ALA A 13 -1.72 0.02 9.48
CA ALA A 13 -1.60 -0.13 10.93
C ALA A 13 -0.63 0.91 11.53
N LYS A 14 0.54 1.11 10.89
CA LYS A 14 1.54 2.07 11.36
C LYS A 14 1.13 3.52 11.15
N GLY A 15 0.44 3.83 10.05
CA GLY A 15 -0.12 5.15 9.82
C GLY A 15 -1.18 5.51 10.87
N LEU A 16 -2.09 4.57 11.19
CA LEU A 16 -3.09 4.77 12.24
C LEU A 16 -2.46 4.92 13.63
N GLU A 17 -1.43 4.11 13.95
CA GLU A 17 -0.68 4.25 15.20
C GLU A 17 -0.02 5.65 15.31
N ALA A 18 0.58 6.14 14.22
CA ALA A 18 1.20 7.46 14.19
C ALA A 18 0.18 8.61 14.31
N ILE A 19 -0.97 8.48 13.65
CA ILE A 19 -2.10 9.42 13.78
C ILE A 19 -2.61 9.46 15.22
N GLY A 20 -2.78 8.30 15.86
CA GLY A 20 -3.20 8.22 17.26
C GLY A 20 -2.22 8.87 18.24
N ARG A 21 -0.92 8.85 17.94
CA ARG A 21 0.12 9.52 18.74
C ARG A 21 0.17 11.02 18.52
N ASN A 22 -0.10 11.50 17.31
CA ASN A 22 -0.13 12.94 17.00
C ASN A 22 -1.26 13.29 16.02
N PRO A 23 -2.47 13.56 16.54
CA PRO A 23 -3.65 13.85 15.72
C PRO A 23 -3.49 15.09 14.83
N ASP A 24 -2.74 16.10 15.26
CA ASP A 24 -2.54 17.34 14.50
C ASP A 24 -1.75 17.10 13.19
N ALA A 25 -0.95 16.04 13.14
CA ALA A 25 -0.20 15.65 11.95
C ALA A 25 -0.97 14.70 11.02
N ALA A 26 -2.23 14.37 11.32
CA ALA A 26 -2.96 13.29 10.64
C ALA A 26 -3.00 13.44 9.12
N GLY A 27 -3.28 14.65 8.62
CA GLY A 27 -3.34 14.90 7.18
C GLY A 27 -2.01 14.60 6.47
N LYS A 28 -0.87 14.99 7.07
CA LYS A 28 0.46 14.71 6.50
C LYS A 28 0.80 13.22 6.53
N ILE A 29 0.49 12.55 7.65
CA ILE A 29 0.72 11.11 7.80
C ILE A 29 -0.12 10.33 6.78
N GLN A 30 -1.39 10.70 6.61
CA GLN A 30 -2.30 10.04 5.68
C GLN A 30 -1.84 10.19 4.23
N VAL A 31 -1.37 11.37 3.82
CA VAL A 31 -0.80 11.59 2.47
C VAL A 31 0.43 10.72 2.24
N ALA A 32 1.39 10.71 3.16
CA ALA A 32 2.59 9.88 3.04
C ALA A 32 2.26 8.38 3.00
N MET A 33 1.32 7.94 3.84
CA MET A 33 0.83 6.56 3.88
C MET A 33 0.18 6.14 2.56
N LEU A 34 -0.69 6.99 1.98
CA LEU A 34 -1.35 6.74 0.70
C LEU A 34 -0.34 6.61 -0.45
N ILE A 35 0.68 7.47 -0.48
CA ILE A 35 1.75 7.39 -1.48
C ILE A 35 2.49 6.05 -1.36
N ALA A 36 2.85 5.63 -0.15
CA ALA A 36 3.50 4.35 0.08
C ALA A 36 2.62 3.15 -0.32
N MET A 37 1.32 3.20 -0.01
CA MET A 37 0.36 2.17 -0.41
C MET A 37 0.22 2.09 -1.93
N ALA A 38 0.19 3.22 -2.63
CA ALA A 38 0.12 3.25 -4.10
C ALA A 38 1.34 2.57 -4.76
N PHE A 39 2.55 2.74 -4.20
CA PHE A 39 3.73 2.01 -4.67
C PHE A 39 3.63 0.50 -4.41
N ALA A 40 3.09 0.08 -3.28
CA ALA A 40 2.84 -1.33 -3.01
C ALA A 40 1.82 -1.93 -3.99
N GLU A 41 0.76 -1.18 -4.31
CA GLU A 41 -0.28 -1.54 -5.29
C GLU A 41 0.31 -1.71 -6.70
N ALA A 42 1.25 -0.84 -7.11
CA ALA A 42 1.88 -0.91 -8.43
C ALA A 42 2.56 -2.27 -8.68
N ILE A 43 3.18 -2.85 -7.64
CA ILE A 43 3.79 -4.19 -7.72
C ILE A 43 2.71 -5.27 -7.92
N ALA A 44 1.54 -5.12 -7.28
CA ALA A 44 0.41 -6.03 -7.48
C ALA A 44 -0.09 -5.99 -8.92
N ILE A 45 -0.18 -4.80 -9.51
CA ILE A 45 -0.59 -4.61 -10.90
C ILE A 45 0.41 -5.26 -11.85
N TYR A 46 1.73 -5.08 -11.65
CA TYR A 46 2.73 -5.76 -12.48
C TYR A 46 2.62 -7.29 -12.38
N ALA A 47 2.41 -7.83 -11.19
CA ALA A 47 2.20 -9.26 -11.02
C ALA A 47 0.93 -9.75 -11.75
N LEU A 48 -0.15 -8.97 -11.72
CA LEU A 48 -1.37 -9.27 -12.47
C LEU A 48 -1.13 -9.25 -13.99
N VAL A 49 -0.47 -8.22 -14.51
CA VAL A 49 -0.16 -8.10 -15.94
C VAL A 49 0.66 -9.29 -16.42
N VAL A 50 1.72 -9.66 -15.68
CA VAL A 50 2.54 -10.84 -16.01
C VAL A 50 1.71 -12.12 -16.00
N ALA A 51 0.84 -12.30 -15.00
CA ALA A 51 -0.03 -13.47 -14.93
C ALA A 51 -1.02 -13.55 -16.11
N LEU A 52 -1.55 -12.41 -16.57
CA LEU A 52 -2.41 -12.35 -17.75
C LEU A 52 -1.64 -12.67 -19.04
N ILE A 53 -0.41 -12.16 -19.19
CA ILE A 53 0.44 -12.49 -20.33
C ILE A 53 0.68 -14.01 -20.38
N VAL A 54 1.14 -14.61 -19.28
CA VAL A 54 1.42 -16.05 -19.21
C VAL A 54 0.17 -16.91 -19.49
N LYS A 55 -1.03 -16.44 -19.11
CA LYS A 55 -2.27 -17.21 -19.25
C LYS A 55 -2.87 -17.14 -20.66
N PHE A 56 -2.69 -16.02 -21.37
CA PHE A 56 -3.46 -15.72 -22.58
C PHE A 56 -2.62 -15.41 -23.82
N VAL A 57 -1.31 -15.27 -23.68
CA VAL A 57 -0.34 -15.05 -24.77
C VAL A 57 0.58 -16.26 -24.84
#